data_AF-A0A6L3NHA9-F1
#
_entry.id   AF-A0A6L3NHA9-F1
#
_cell.length_a   1.000
_cell.length_b   1.000
_cell.length_c   1.000
_cell.angle_alpha   90.00
_cell.angle_beta   90.00
_cell.angle_gamma   90.00
#
_symmetry.space_group_name_H-M   'P 1'
#
loop_
_entity.id
_entity.type
_entity.pdbx_description
1 polymer ?
#
loop_
_entity_poly.entity_id
_entity_poly.type
_entity_poly.pdbx_seq_one_letter_code
_entity_poly.pdbx_strand_id
1 'polypeptide(L)'
;MADIAIVGAGFIGLGAAAWLQRDGHRVTLFDPAGVGRGASFGNAATFAPYGCVPVSGPSVFRDMPHFLFAADSPLRIRWPYLLRGAPWLARFLVASAPAHHARSAGA
;
A
#
# COMPACT_ATOMS: atom_id res chain seq x y z
N MET A 1 -16.02 -28.78 -9.91
CA MET A 1 -16.09 -27.76 -10.97
C MET A 1 -17.24 -26.82 -10.67
N ALA A 2 -16.97 -25.53 -10.54
CA ALA A 2 -17.96 -24.50 -10.20
C ALA A 2 -17.85 -23.32 -11.18
N ASP A 3 -18.95 -22.60 -11.34
CA ASP A 3 -19.01 -21.33 -12.06
C ASP A 3 -18.73 -20.17 -11.10
N ILE A 4 -17.69 -19.39 -11.37
CA ILE A 4 -17.20 -18.33 -10.49
C ILE A 4 -17.26 -16.99 -11.21
N ALA A 5 -17.95 -16.03 -10.60
CA ALA A 5 -17.95 -14.63 -11.03
C ALA A 5 -16.88 -13.84 -10.26
N ILE A 6 -16.05 -13.09 -10.99
CA ILE A 6 -15.07 -12.15 -10.42
C ILE A 6 -15.45 -10.73 -10.82
N VAL A 7 -15.59 -9.85 -9.84
CA VAL A 7 -15.83 -8.41 -10.07
C VAL A 7 -14.49 -7.68 -10.04
N GLY A 8 -14.11 -7.10 -11.18
CA GLY A 8 -12.84 -6.42 -11.40
C GLY A 8 -11.87 -7.24 -12.26
N ALA A 9 -11.49 -6.70 -13.42
CA ALA A 9 -10.53 -7.28 -14.36
C ALA A 9 -9.17 -6.57 -14.29
N GLY A 10 -8.78 -6.10 -13.11
CA GLY A 10 -7.42 -5.64 -12.82
C GLY A 10 -6.44 -6.80 -12.57
N PHE A 11 -5.18 -6.48 -12.25
CA PHE A 11 -4.10 -7.46 -12.04
C PHE A 11 -4.47 -8.57 -11.04
N ILE A 12 -5.07 -8.21 -9.90
CA ILE A 12 -5.50 -9.17 -8.88
C ILE A 12 -6.63 -10.08 -9.39
N GLY A 13 -7.65 -9.51 -10.03
CA GLY A 13 -8.78 -10.28 -10.57
C GLY A 13 -8.36 -11.25 -11.67
N LEU A 14 -7.49 -10.82 -12.59
CA LEU A 14 -6.89 -11.67 -13.61
C LEU A 14 -6.02 -12.78 -13.01
N GLY A 15 -5.21 -12.45 -12.00
CA GLY A 15 -4.39 -13.44 -11.29
C GLY A 15 -5.24 -14.51 -10.61
N ALA A 16 -6.29 -14.10 -9.91
CA ALA A 16 -7.25 -15.02 -9.28
C ALA A 16 -7.96 -15.89 -10.33
N ALA A 17 -8.45 -15.30 -11.41
CA ALA A 17 -9.09 -16.03 -12.51
C ALA A 17 -8.17 -17.09 -13.10
N ALA A 18 -6.90 -16.75 -13.32
CA ALA A 18 -5.92 -17.65 -13.91
C ALA A 18 -5.60 -18.85 -12.99
N TRP A 19 -5.64 -18.67 -11.66
CA TRP A 19 -5.48 -19.78 -10.72
C TRP A 19 -6.74 -20.66 -10.64
N LEU A 20 -7.92 -20.04 -10.58
CA LEU A 20 -9.20 -20.78 -10.54
C LEU A 20 -9.45 -21.58 -11.82
N GLN A 21 -9.08 -21.04 -13.00
CA GLN A 21 -9.15 -21.79 -14.26
C GLN A 21 -8.20 -22.99 -14.27
N ARG A 22 -6.99 -22.86 -13.70
CA ARG A 22 -6.04 -23.98 -13.57
C ARG A 22 -6.57 -25.07 -12.65
N ASP A 23 -7.35 -24.71 -11.64
CA ASP A 23 -8.03 -25.63 -10.73
C ASP A 23 -9.32 -26.24 -11.33
N GLY A 24 -9.60 -25.97 -12.61
CA GLY A 24 -10.71 -26.58 -13.36
C GLY A 24 -12.06 -25.89 -13.17
N HIS A 25 -12.08 -24.66 -12.64
CA HIS A 25 -13.30 -23.86 -12.54
C HIS A 25 -13.58 -23.05 -13.81
N ARG A 26 -14.86 -22.79 -14.07
CA ARG A 26 -15.28 -21.85 -15.11
C ARG A 26 -15.36 -20.47 -14.47
N VAL A 27 -14.64 -19.49 -15.04
CA VAL A 27 -14.54 -18.15 -14.47
C VAL A 27 -15.08 -17.12 -15.45
N THR A 28 -15.90 -16.18 -14.97
CA THR A 28 -16.35 -15.01 -15.73
C THR A 28 -15.94 -13.75 -14.99
N LEU A 29 -15.23 -12.84 -15.68
CA LEU A 29 -14.85 -11.54 -15.12
C LEU A 29 -15.83 -10.46 -15.58
N PHE A 30 -16.19 -9.58 -14.65
CA PHE A 30 -17.01 -8.41 -14.89
C PHE A 30 -16.20 -7.17 -14.55
N ASP A 31 -15.98 -6.29 -15.52
CA ASP A 31 -15.33 -5.01 -15.30
C ASP A 31 -15.98 -3.91 -16.16
N PRO A 32 -16.46 -2.81 -15.56
CA PRO A 32 -17.15 -1.76 -16.30
C PRO A 32 -16.22 -0.94 -17.21
N ALA A 33 -14.92 -0.89 -16.91
CA ALA A 33 -13.95 -0.12 -17.67
C ALA A 33 -13.19 -0.98 -18.70
N GLY A 34 -13.30 -2.31 -18.60
CA GLY A 34 -12.58 -3.28 -19.42
C GLY A 34 -11.28 -3.75 -18.77
N VAL A 35 -10.66 -4.77 -19.38
CA VAL A 35 -9.50 -5.48 -18.82
C VAL A 35 -8.34 -4.52 -18.53
N GLY A 36 -7.90 -4.50 -17.27
CA GLY A 36 -6.74 -3.74 -16.83
C GLY A 36 -6.91 -2.23 -16.80
N ARG A 37 -8.11 -1.67 -17.03
CA ARG A 37 -8.31 -0.22 -17.26
C ARG A 37 -8.41 0.63 -15.99
N GLY A 38 -8.46 0.00 -14.82
CA GLY A 38 -8.41 0.68 -13.51
C GLY A 38 -6.98 1.00 -13.05
N ALA A 39 -6.72 0.82 -11.74
CA ALA A 39 -5.40 1.04 -11.14
C ALA A 39 -4.25 0.28 -11.85
N SER A 40 -4.56 -0.84 -12.50
CA SER A 40 -3.59 -1.64 -13.26
C SER A 40 -3.11 -0.96 -14.56
N PHE A 41 -3.82 0.00 -15.14
CA PHE A 41 -3.39 0.68 -16.37
C PHE A 41 -2.24 1.66 -16.11
N GLY A 42 -2.36 2.44 -15.03
CA GLY A 42 -1.43 3.53 -14.67
C GLY A 42 -0.49 3.19 -13.53
N ASN A 43 -0.14 1.91 -13.35
CA ASN A 43 0.72 1.49 -12.25
C ASN A 43 2.22 1.74 -12.56
N ALA A 44 3.05 1.82 -11.52
CA ALA A 44 4.50 2.09 -11.65
C ALA A 44 5.34 0.92 -12.20
N ALA A 45 4.72 -0.26 -12.38
CA ALA A 45 5.34 -1.52 -12.81
C ALA A 45 6.52 -1.97 -11.94
N THR A 46 6.50 -1.64 -10.64
CA THR A 46 7.53 -2.00 -9.68
C THR A 46 7.12 -3.19 -8.82
N PHE A 47 8.06 -4.12 -8.62
CA PHE A 47 7.95 -5.07 -7.51
C PHE A 47 8.41 -4.35 -6.24
N ALA A 48 7.45 -3.96 -5.40
CA ALA A 48 7.68 -3.14 -4.22
C ALA A 48 7.54 -3.96 -2.93
N PRO A 49 8.48 -4.89 -2.61
CA PRO A 49 8.42 -5.69 -1.37
C PRO A 49 8.48 -4.80 -0.13
N TYR A 50 9.09 -3.62 -0.24
CA TYR A 50 9.11 -2.59 0.80
C TYR A 50 7.74 -2.00 1.12
N GLY A 51 6.76 -2.10 0.21
CA GLY A 51 5.42 -1.57 0.37
C GLY A 51 4.46 -2.50 1.10
N CYS A 52 4.89 -3.73 1.41
CA CYS A 52 4.07 -4.71 2.12
C CYS A 52 4.13 -4.56 3.66
N VAL A 53 4.97 -3.66 4.17
CA VAL A 53 5.07 -3.36 5.60
C VAL A 53 4.55 -1.95 5.90
N PRO A 54 3.95 -1.70 7.08
CA PRO A 54 3.52 -0.37 7.45
C PRO A 54 4.69 0.61 7.46
N VAL A 55 4.55 1.73 6.76
CA VAL A 55 5.56 2.82 6.72
C VAL A 55 5.78 3.43 8.10
N SER A 56 4.77 3.43 8.97
CA SER A 56 4.85 3.86 10.37
C SER A 56 5.46 2.75 11.25
N GLY A 57 6.74 2.46 11.05
CA GLY A 57 7.51 1.53 11.88
C GLY A 57 8.11 2.20 13.11
N PRO A 58 8.43 1.44 14.19
CA PRO A 58 9.15 1.98 15.35
C PRO A 58 10.51 2.57 15.02
N SER A 59 11.10 2.16 13.89
CA SER A 59 12.35 2.74 13.38
C SER A 59 12.26 4.24 13.14
N VAL A 60 11.05 4.79 12.91
CA VAL A 60 10.84 6.24 12.77
C VAL A 60 11.44 7.02 13.95
N PHE A 61 11.29 6.52 15.18
CA PHE A 61 11.84 7.20 16.36
C PHE A 61 13.36 7.11 16.43
N ARG A 62 13.93 5.97 16.04
CA ARG A 62 15.38 5.77 15.96
C ARG A 62 16.00 6.64 14.88
N ASP A 63 15.32 6.78 13.74
CA ASP A 63 15.83 7.47 12.55
C ASP A 63 15.51 8.99 12.59
N MET A 64 14.74 9.45 13.57
CA MET A 64 14.30 10.84 13.73
C MET A 64 15.45 11.87 13.76
N PRO A 65 16.59 11.64 14.45
CA PRO A 65 17.71 12.56 14.38
C PRO A 65 18.26 12.72 12.95
N HIS A 66 18.35 11.62 12.19
CA HIS A 66 18.77 11.66 10.80
C HIS A 66 17.76 12.41 9.93
N PHE A 67 16.46 12.18 10.13
CA PHE A 67 15.41 12.90 9.41
C PHE A 67 15.44 14.42 9.66
N LEU A 68 15.78 14.87 10.86
CA LEU A 68 15.73 16.29 11.21
C LEU A 68 17.00 17.05 10.85
N PHE A 69 18.18 16.39 10.88
CA PHE A 69 19.45 17.11 10.84
C PHE A 69 20.40 16.68 9.72
N ALA A 70 20.17 15.55 9.04
CA ALA A 70 21.08 15.09 7.99
C ALA A 70 20.88 15.86 6.67
N ALA A 71 21.98 16.17 5.98
CA ALA A 71 21.94 16.86 4.69
C ALA A 71 21.24 16.03 3.60
N ASP A 72 21.41 14.71 3.66
CA ASP A 72 20.76 13.70 2.82
C ASP A 72 19.44 13.18 3.41
N SER A 73 18.87 13.90 4.39
CA SER A 73 17.61 13.50 5.03
C SER A 73 16.51 13.20 3.98
N PRO A 74 15.75 12.10 4.13
CA PRO A 74 14.59 11.82 3.29
C PRO A 74 13.36 12.67 3.65
N LEU A 75 13.38 13.37 4.79
CA LEU A 75 12.29 14.22 5.24
C LEU A 75 12.41 15.63 4.63
N ARG A 76 11.32 16.09 4.00
CA ARG A 76 11.20 17.44 3.45
C ARG A 76 9.88 18.05 3.92
N ILE A 77 9.96 19.04 4.78
CA ILE A 77 8.79 19.80 5.25
C ILE A 77 8.96 21.26 4.86
N ARG A 78 7.93 21.83 4.21
CA ARG A 78 7.86 23.27 3.97
C ARG A 78 7.48 23.96 5.28
N TRP A 79 8.33 24.83 5.81
CA TRP A 79 8.09 25.54 7.08
C TRP A 79 6.70 26.16 7.22
N PRO A 80 6.14 26.86 6.20
CA PRO A 80 4.79 27.42 6.32
C PRO A 80 3.68 26.36 6.45
N TYR A 81 3.94 25.14 5.97
CA TYR A 81 3.00 24.03 6.06
C TYR A 81 3.12 23.26 7.37
N LEU A 82 4.23 23.38 8.10
CA LEU A 82 4.49 22.59 9.30
C LEU A 82 3.38 22.73 10.34
N LEU A 83 2.93 23.97 10.61
CA LEU A 83 1.85 24.21 11.59
C LEU A 83 0.53 23.54 11.18
N ARG A 84 0.21 23.56 9.88
CA ARG A 84 -1.00 22.92 9.35
C ARG A 84 -0.88 21.39 9.34
N GLY A 85 0.32 20.86 9.10
CA GLY A 85 0.61 19.43 9.08
C GLY A 85 0.87 18.81 10.46
N ALA A 86 1.18 19.62 11.48
CA ALA A 86 1.57 19.17 12.81
C ALA A 86 0.57 18.18 13.45
N PRO A 87 -0.76 18.39 13.39
CA PRO A 87 -1.71 17.42 13.95
C PRO A 87 -1.61 16.05 13.27
N TRP A 88 -1.37 16.02 11.96
CA TRP A 88 -1.19 14.77 11.23
C TRP A 88 0.17 14.13 11.57
N LEU A 89 1.24 14.91 11.66
CA LEU A 89 2.57 14.41 12.06
C LEU A 89 2.53 13.79 13.46
N ALA A 90 1.84 14.43 14.42
CA ALA A 90 1.66 13.86 15.76
C ALA A 90 0.93 12.51 15.71
N ARG A 91 -0.14 12.40 14.90
CA ARG A 91 -0.85 11.13 14.70
C ARG A 91 0.02 10.07 14.01
N PHE A 92 0.85 10.46 13.05
CA PHE A 92 1.80 9.56 12.39
C PHE A 92 2.83 9.01 13.39
N LEU A 93 3.36 9.86 14.28
CA LEU A 93 4.28 9.43 15.33
C LEU A 93 3.59 8.45 16.30
N VAL A 94 2.37 8.74 16.75
CA VAL A 94 1.60 7.81 17.58
C VAL A 94 1.38 6.46 16.88
N ALA A 95 1.02 6.49 15.59
CA ALA A 95 0.85 5.28 14.79
C ALA A 95 2.16 4.49 14.55
N SER A 96 3.31 5.14 14.73
CA SER A 96 4.63 4.51 14.61
C SER A 96 5.05 3.73 15.87
N ALA A 97 4.27 3.80 16.96
CA ALA A 97 4.58 3.06 18.18
C ALA A 97 4.48 1.53 17.95
N PRO A 98 5.29 0.70 18.64
CA PRO A 98 5.36 -0.75 18.42
C PRO A 98 4.01 -1.46 18.45
N ALA A 99 3.13 -1.10 19.38
CA ALA A 99 1.81 -1.71 19.51
C ALA A 99 0.89 -1.42 18.31
N HIS A 100 0.95 -0.20 17.75
CA HIS A 100 0.19 0.16 16.57
C HIS A 100 0.76 -0.50 15.32
N HIS A 101 2.08 -0.50 15.18
CA HIS A 101 2.75 -1.17 14.06
C HIS A 101 2.43 -2.67 14.00
N ALA A 102 2.52 -3.38 15.13
CA ALA A 102 2.21 -4.81 15.20
C ALA A 102 0.76 -5.10 14.81
N ARG A 103 -0.18 -4.24 15.22
CA ARG A 103 -1.60 -4.37 14.84
C ARG A 103 -1.80 -4.19 13.34
N SER A 104 -1.14 -3.21 12.74
CA SER A 104 -1.25 -2.94 11.30
C SER A 104 -0.53 -3.98 10.43
N ALA A 105 0.57 -4.56 10.93
CA ALA A 105 1.32 -5.59 10.21
C ALA A 105 0.67 -6.98 10.29
N GLY A 106 -0.19 -7.21 11.28
CA GLY A 106 -0.94 -8.47 11.44
C GLY A 106 -2.34 -8.49 10.83
N ALA A 107 -2.78 -7.40 10.21
CA ALA A 107 -4.07 -7.27 9.52
C ALA A 107 -3.91 -7.54 8.02
#